data_AF-A0A1C5UP33-F1
#
_entry.id   AF-A0A1C5UP33-F1
#
_cell.length_a   1.000
_cell.length_b   1.000
_cell.length_c   1.000
_cell.angle_alpha   90.00
_cell.angle_beta   90.00
_cell.angle_gamma   90.00
#
_symmetry.space_group_name_H-M   'P 1'
#
loop_
_entity.id
_entity.type
_entity.pdbx_description
1 polymer ?
#
loop_
_entity_poly.entity_id
_entity_poly.type
_entity_poly.pdbx_seq_one_letter_code
_entity_poly.pdbx_strand_id
1 'polypeptide(L)'
;MKELKGFAKVFLNPGEKKTVTMELCARDFAYYETKIHDWYTPSGTYEIQIGHASDDIRETAKLSFTTDVSLPFTVDMTTTMGELMSHPKTAGKMMEYLEGISQGEESKKEEGEVELVTPEIIAQMPLKSFLSVIPGEAIEQMIVELNSLCAEEGK
;
A
#
# COMPACT_ATOMS: atom_id res chain seq x y z
N MET A 1 -7.49 -4.16 -16.20
CA MET A 1 -8.55 -4.84 -15.44
C MET A 1 -9.65 -3.81 -15.16
N LYS A 2 -10.93 -4.15 -15.29
CA LYS A 2 -12.09 -3.25 -15.09
C LYS A 2 -13.24 -4.06 -14.47
N GLU A 3 -14.16 -3.40 -13.77
CA GLU A 3 -15.32 -4.06 -13.16
C GLU A 3 -16.61 -3.28 -13.44
N LEU A 4 -17.70 -3.99 -13.77
CA LEU A 4 -19.00 -3.39 -14.05
C LEU A 4 -19.70 -3.00 -12.74
N LYS A 5 -19.98 -1.71 -12.55
CA LYS A 5 -20.69 -1.22 -11.35
C LYS A 5 -22.15 -0.88 -11.58
N GLY A 6 -22.59 -0.78 -12.84
CA GLY A 6 -23.99 -0.55 -13.16
C GLY A 6 -24.27 -0.77 -14.63
N PHE A 7 -25.51 -1.17 -14.95
CA PHE A 7 -26.00 -1.25 -16.31
C PHE A 7 -27.49 -0.90 -16.33
N ALA A 8 -27.95 -0.34 -17.44
CA ALA A 8 -29.36 -0.06 -17.66
C ALA A 8 -29.75 -0.46 -19.08
N LYS A 9 -30.86 -1.17 -19.21
CA LYS A 9 -31.46 -1.47 -20.51
C LYS A 9 -32.60 -0.49 -20.75
N VAL A 10 -32.49 0.27 -21.83
CA VAL A 10 -33.45 1.33 -22.15
C VAL A 10 -34.05 1.08 -23.53
N PHE A 11 -35.38 1.08 -23.59
CA PHE A 11 -36.10 1.09 -24.87
C PHE A 11 -36.32 2.54 -25.34
N LEU A 12 -36.05 2.81 -26.62
CA LEU A 12 -36.21 4.11 -27.25
C LEU A 12 -36.97 3.94 -28.57
N ASN A 13 -37.96 4.79 -28.80
CA ASN A 13 -38.55 4.99 -30.12
C ASN A 13 -37.58 5.76 -31.03
N PRO A 14 -37.78 5.74 -32.36
CA PRO A 14 -36.96 6.54 -33.28
C PRO A 14 -36.94 8.02 -32.87
N GLY A 15 -35.73 8.56 -32.63
CA GLY A 15 -35.52 9.95 -32.22
C GLY A 15 -35.74 10.24 -30.72
N GLU A 16 -36.20 9.27 -29.94
CA GLU A 16 -36.38 9.42 -28.48
C GLU A 16 -35.03 9.46 -27.76
N LYS A 17 -34.94 10.29 -26.71
CA LYS A 17 -33.81 10.33 -25.78
C LYS A 17 -34.30 10.11 -24.37
N LYS A 18 -33.55 9.34 -23.58
CA LYS A 18 -33.78 9.13 -22.14
C LYS A 18 -32.49 9.36 -21.38
N THR A 19 -32.64 9.93 -20.20
CA THR A 19 -31.55 10.06 -19.23
C THR A 19 -31.59 8.86 -18.28
N VAL A 20 -30.42 8.27 -18.04
CA VAL A 20 -30.22 7.24 -17.02
C VAL A 20 -29.31 7.81 -15.95
N THR A 21 -29.68 7.61 -14.69
CA THR A 21 -28.85 7.97 -13.54
C THR A 21 -28.37 6.69 -12.88
N MET A 22 -27.08 6.62 -12.56
CA MET A 22 -26.49 5.57 -11.74
C MET A 22 -25.82 6.22 -10.55
N GLU A 23 -26.17 5.78 -9.35
CA GLU A 23 -25.55 6.23 -8.11
C GLU A 23 -24.38 5.29 -7.78
N LEU A 24 -23.23 5.89 -7.47
CA LEU A 24 -22.05 5.17 -6.99
C LEU A 24 -21.73 5.67 -5.60
N CYS A 25 -21.51 4.75 -4.67
CA CYS A 25 -21.08 5.00 -3.32
C CYS A 25 -19.65 4.45 -3.11
N ALA A 26 -19.00 4.81 -1.99
CA ALA A 26 -17.65 4.34 -1.69
C ALA A 26 -17.53 2.81 -1.76
N ARG A 27 -18.60 2.09 -1.40
CA ARG A 27 -18.67 0.63 -1.44
C ARG A 27 -18.52 0.04 -2.84
N ASP A 28 -18.92 0.77 -3.89
CA ASP A 28 -18.76 0.31 -5.26
C ASP A 28 -17.29 0.28 -5.68
N PHE A 29 -16.42 1.01 -4.97
CA PHE A 29 -14.98 1.04 -5.19
C PHE A 29 -14.19 0.20 -4.18
N ALA A 30 -14.89 -0.47 -3.24
CA ALA A 30 -14.26 -1.21 -2.17
C ALA A 30 -13.82 -2.60 -2.60
N TYR A 31 -12.77 -3.11 -1.95
CA TYR A 31 -12.45 -4.53 -1.90
C TYR A 31 -12.56 -5.03 -0.45
N TYR A 32 -12.67 -6.34 -0.26
CA TYR A 32 -12.69 -6.92 1.07
C TYR A 32 -11.27 -7.00 1.65
N GLU A 33 -10.98 -6.23 2.69
CA GLU A 33 -9.69 -6.20 3.36
C GLU A 33 -9.69 -7.15 4.56
N THR A 34 -8.89 -8.20 4.44
CA THR A 34 -8.83 -9.26 5.45
C THR A 34 -8.31 -8.78 6.81
N LYS A 35 -7.43 -7.77 6.83
CA LYS A 35 -6.83 -7.26 8.08
C LYS A 35 -7.83 -6.58 9.01
N ILE A 36 -8.87 -5.96 8.45
CA ILE A 36 -9.94 -5.31 9.21
C ILE A 36 -11.25 -6.10 9.20
N HIS A 37 -11.26 -7.26 8.52
CA HIS A 37 -12.44 -8.10 8.31
C HIS A 37 -13.65 -7.35 7.75
N ASP A 38 -13.41 -6.30 6.96
CA ASP A 38 -14.44 -5.43 6.41
C ASP A 38 -14.04 -4.91 5.02
N TRP A 39 -14.94 -4.17 4.41
CA TRP A 39 -14.74 -3.58 3.09
C TRP A 39 -13.96 -2.27 3.21
N TYR A 40 -12.92 -2.17 2.40
CA TYR A 40 -12.03 -1.03 2.37
C TYR A 40 -12.03 -0.39 0.99
N THR A 41 -12.21 0.92 0.95
CA THR A 41 -12.07 1.74 -0.26
C THR A 41 -10.77 2.54 -0.15
N PRO A 42 -9.73 2.21 -0.92
CA PRO A 42 -8.47 2.95 -0.89
C PRO A 42 -8.64 4.40 -1.31
N SER A 43 -7.86 5.27 -0.67
CA SER A 43 -7.61 6.60 -1.23
C SER A 43 -6.97 6.47 -2.61
N GLY A 44 -7.38 7.31 -3.55
CA GLY A 44 -6.83 7.30 -4.90
C GLY A 44 -7.73 7.94 -5.93
N THR A 45 -7.32 7.80 -7.20
CA THR A 45 -8.11 8.25 -8.35
C THR A 45 -8.70 7.06 -9.06
N TYR A 46 -10.03 7.04 -9.16
CA TYR A 46 -10.81 6.06 -9.89
C TYR A 46 -11.22 6.63 -11.25
N GLU A 47 -11.21 5.78 -12.28
CA GLU A 47 -11.73 6.13 -13.60
C GLU A 47 -13.08 5.44 -13.83
N ILE A 48 -14.13 6.25 -14.00
CA ILE A 48 -15.46 5.81 -14.35
C ILE A 48 -15.54 5.77 -15.87
N GLN A 49 -15.93 4.63 -16.43
CA GLN A 49 -16.06 4.44 -17.87
C GLN A 49 -17.51 4.11 -18.23
N ILE A 50 -18.06 4.79 -19.24
CA ILE A 50 -19.42 4.57 -19.73
C ILE A 50 -19.33 4.09 -21.18
N GLY A 51 -19.99 2.97 -21.48
CA GLY A 51 -19.91 2.32 -22.77
C GLY A 51 -21.05 1.33 -23.00
N HIS A 52 -21.14 0.81 -24.21
CA HIS A 52 -22.10 -0.26 -24.55
C HIS A 52 -21.53 -1.66 -24.26
N ALA A 53 -20.20 -1.77 -24.21
CA ALA A 53 -19.45 -2.97 -23.89
C ALA A 53 -18.15 -2.58 -23.17
N SER A 54 -17.45 -3.55 -22.56
CA SER A 54 -16.19 -3.30 -21.83
C SER A 54 -15.05 -2.74 -22.69
N ASP A 55 -15.15 -2.94 -24.01
CA ASP A 55 -14.23 -2.52 -25.06
C ASP A 55 -14.81 -1.41 -25.98
N ASP A 56 -16.10 -1.07 -25.84
CA ASP A 56 -16.75 0.06 -26.53
C ASP A 56 -17.10 1.17 -25.53
N ILE A 57 -16.08 1.94 -25.13
CA ILE A 57 -16.18 3.05 -24.18
C ILE A 57 -16.41 4.37 -24.92
N ARG A 58 -17.39 5.15 -24.47
CA ARG A 58 -17.81 6.42 -25.09
C ARG A 58 -17.44 7.64 -24.26
N GLU A 59 -17.50 7.50 -22.94
CA GLU A 59 -17.21 8.59 -22.00
C GLU A 59 -16.37 8.07 -20.83
N THR A 60 -15.53 8.95 -20.29
CA THR A 60 -14.70 8.67 -19.11
C THR A 60 -14.71 9.85 -18.15
N ALA A 61 -14.76 9.57 -16.86
CA ALA A 61 -14.64 10.57 -15.80
C ALA A 61 -13.66 10.11 -14.72
N LYS A 62 -12.94 11.05 -14.10
CA LYS A 62 -12.04 10.77 -12.98
C LYS A 62 -12.66 11.21 -11.67
N LEU A 63 -12.57 10.36 -10.66
CA LEU A 63 -13.04 10.61 -9.30
C LEU A 63 -11.86 10.43 -8.34
N SER A 64 -11.51 11.48 -7.60
CA SER A 64 -10.56 11.35 -6.49
C SER A 64 -11.33 11.08 -5.20
N PHE A 65 -10.86 10.10 -4.44
CA PHE A 65 -11.44 9.69 -3.16
C PHE A 65 -10.34 9.60 -2.10
N THR A 66 -10.66 10.01 -0.88
CA THR A 66 -9.77 9.91 0.28
C THR A 66 -10.53 9.23 1.40
N THR A 67 -9.92 8.20 1.99
CA THR A 67 -10.43 7.52 3.19
C THR A 67 -9.62 7.92 4.41
N ASP A 68 -10.30 8.03 5.55
CA ASP A 68 -9.67 8.21 6.86
C ASP A 68 -9.38 6.86 7.55
N VAL A 69 -9.76 5.74 6.93
CA VAL A 69 -9.51 4.40 7.48
C VAL A 69 -8.04 4.04 7.25
N SER A 70 -7.29 3.94 8.34
CA SER A 70 -5.94 3.38 8.36
C SER A 70 -6.01 1.85 8.50
N LEU A 71 -5.27 1.13 7.65
CA LEU A 71 -5.18 -0.33 7.76
C LEU A 71 -4.15 -0.70 8.84
N PRO A 72 -4.40 -1.78 9.60
CA PRO A 72 -3.39 -2.33 10.49
C PRO A 72 -2.11 -2.65 9.73
N PHE A 73 -1.01 -2.09 10.21
CA PHE A 73 0.33 -2.38 9.73
C PHE A 73 1.00 -3.32 10.73
N THR A 74 1.30 -4.54 10.28
CA THR A 74 2.02 -5.54 11.07
C THR A 74 3.38 -5.73 10.42
N VAL A 75 4.42 -5.54 11.23
CA VAL A 75 5.80 -5.79 10.84
C VAL A 75 6.12 -7.25 11.10
N ASP A 76 6.71 -7.91 10.11
CA ASP A 76 7.26 -9.25 10.22
C ASP A 76 8.57 -9.40 9.42
N MET A 77 9.14 -10.59 9.42
CA MET A 77 10.38 -10.92 8.72
C MET A 77 10.34 -10.70 7.19
N THR A 78 9.14 -10.56 6.61
CA THR A 78 8.91 -10.32 5.17
C THR A 78 8.65 -8.85 4.85
N THR A 79 8.35 -8.02 5.85
CA THR A 79 8.23 -6.57 5.69
C THR A 79 9.54 -5.99 5.15
N THR A 80 9.42 -5.13 4.14
CA THR A 80 10.55 -4.50 3.47
C THR A 80 11.02 -3.25 4.22
N MET A 81 12.30 -2.91 4.05
CA MET A 81 12.85 -1.68 4.63
C MET A 81 12.11 -0.43 4.14
N GLY A 82 11.70 -0.40 2.87
CA GLY A 82 10.95 0.69 2.26
C GLY A 82 9.56 0.87 2.85
N GLU A 83 8.85 -0.22 3.17
CA GLU A 83 7.57 -0.15 3.90
C GLU A 83 7.76 0.46 5.29
N LEU A 84 8.81 0.06 6.02
CA LEU A 84 9.12 0.62 7.34
C LEU A 84 9.47 2.10 7.28
N MET A 85 10.26 2.51 6.29
CA MET A 85 10.68 3.91 6.11
C MET A 85 9.57 4.82 5.59
N SER A 86 8.59 4.26 4.86
CA SER A 86 7.46 5.04 4.32
C SER A 86 6.29 5.15 5.30
N HIS A 87 6.26 4.30 6.33
CA HIS A 87 5.17 4.28 7.29
C HIS A 87 5.40 5.31 8.43
N PRO A 88 4.43 6.21 8.72
CA PRO A 88 4.63 7.36 9.61
C PRO A 88 5.16 7.04 11.01
N LYS A 89 4.78 5.87 11.57
CA LYS A 89 5.15 5.48 12.94
C LYS A 89 6.47 4.72 13.04
N THR A 90 6.88 4.06 11.97
CA THR A 90 8.07 3.19 11.97
C THR A 90 9.30 3.88 11.41
N ALA A 91 9.11 4.87 10.52
CA ALA A 91 10.20 5.57 9.85
C ALA A 91 11.22 6.18 10.83
N GLY A 92 10.74 6.88 11.86
CA GLY A 92 11.61 7.51 12.86
C GLY A 92 12.43 6.49 13.65
N LYS A 93 11.80 5.40 14.09
CA LYS A 93 12.49 4.33 14.84
C LYS A 93 13.49 3.58 13.95
N MET A 94 13.17 3.37 12.68
CA MET A 94 14.08 2.75 11.71
C MET A 94 15.32 3.61 11.45
N MET A 95 15.16 4.94 11.37
CA MET A 95 16.31 5.86 11.26
C MET A 95 17.22 5.77 12.48
N GLU A 96 16.67 5.67 13.70
CA GLU A 96 17.46 5.49 14.92
C GLU A 96 18.34 4.21 14.88
N TYR A 97 17.79 3.10 14.40
CA TYR A 97 18.58 1.86 14.24
C TYR A 97 19.70 1.99 13.20
N LEU A 98 19.43 2.66 12.07
CA LEU A 98 20.45 2.90 11.04
C LEU A 98 21.58 3.80 11.54
N GLU A 99 21.26 4.82 12.32
CA GLU A 99 22.25 5.71 12.94
C GLU A 99 23.09 4.98 13.99
N GLY A 100 22.48 4.09 14.79
CA GLY A 100 23.19 3.29 15.80
C GLY A 100 24.21 2.32 15.19
N ILE A 101 23.92 1.74 14.03
CA ILE A 101 24.85 0.86 13.29
C ILE A 101 26.03 1.67 12.70
N SER A 102 25.75 2.85 12.14
CA SER A 102 26.77 3.74 11.55
C SER A 102 27.81 4.24 12.58
N GLN A 103 27.41 4.38 13.85
CA GLN A 103 28.32 4.82 14.92
C GLN A 103 29.06 3.67 15.62
N GLY A 104 28.68 2.40 15.36
CA GLY A 104 29.24 1.21 16.01
C GLY A 104 30.37 0.51 15.24
N GLU A 105 30.62 0.87 13.98
CA GLU A 105 31.65 0.24 13.14
C GLU A 105 32.83 1.19 12.86
N GLU A 106 33.93 1.00 13.58
CA GLU A 106 35.26 1.28 13.02
C GLU A 106 35.46 0.37 11.80
N SER A 107 35.34 0.97 10.61
CA SER A 107 35.90 0.55 9.33
C SER A 107 36.56 -0.84 9.30
N LYS A 108 35.85 -1.83 8.75
CA LYS A 108 36.48 -2.82 7.88
C LYS A 108 35.82 -2.79 6.52
N LYS A 109 36.42 -2.00 5.62
CA LYS A 109 36.30 -2.25 4.19
C LYS A 109 37.00 -3.58 3.91
N GLU A 110 36.24 -4.65 3.77
CA GLU A 110 36.71 -5.81 3.01
C GLU A 110 36.43 -5.53 1.53
N GLU A 111 37.51 -5.38 0.76
CA GLU A 111 37.49 -5.31 -0.70
C GLU A 111 37.16 -6.70 -1.26
N GLY A 112 35.87 -6.94 -1.49
CA GLY A 112 35.37 -7.98 -2.39
C GLY A 112 34.22 -7.35 -3.18
N GLU A 113 34.12 -7.64 -4.48
CA GLU A 113 33.14 -7.05 -5.40
C GLU A 113 31.70 -7.11 -4.85
N VAL A 114 31.25 -6.08 -4.14
CA VAL A 114 29.85 -5.90 -3.78
C VAL A 114 29.25 -5.01 -4.86
N GLU A 115 28.58 -5.67 -5.80
CA GLU A 115 27.70 -5.05 -6.78
C GLU A 115 26.82 -4.00 -6.06
N LEU A 116 26.86 -2.76 -6.55
CA LEU A 116 26.30 -1.55 -5.95
C LEU A 116 24.93 -1.77 -5.30
N VAL A 117 24.90 -1.98 -3.97
CA VAL A 117 23.64 -1.97 -3.21
C VAL A 117 23.20 -0.52 -3.05
N THR A 118 22.37 -0.02 -3.96
CA THR A 118 21.80 1.32 -3.85
C THR A 118 20.77 1.38 -2.71
N PRO A 119 20.50 2.56 -2.12
CA PRO A 119 19.43 2.73 -1.13
C PRO A 119 18.07 2.21 -1.61
N GLU A 120 17.82 2.28 -2.92
CA GLU A 120 16.60 1.75 -3.54
C GLU A 120 16.53 0.22 -3.51
N ILE A 121 17.68 -0.46 -3.63
CA ILE A 121 17.76 -1.92 -3.49
C ILE A 121 17.55 -2.30 -2.03
N ILE A 122 18.20 -1.61 -1.08
CA ILE A 122 18.02 -1.84 0.37
C ILE A 122 16.54 -1.67 0.75
N ALA A 123 15.88 -0.65 0.24
CA ALA A 123 14.46 -0.39 0.48
C ALA A 123 13.56 -1.56 0.04
N GLN A 124 13.93 -2.31 -0.99
CA GLN A 124 13.14 -3.45 -1.47
C GLN A 124 13.47 -4.76 -0.73
N MET A 125 14.49 -4.79 0.11
CA MET A 125 14.88 -6.00 0.83
C MET A 125 13.99 -6.23 2.06
N PRO A 126 13.51 -7.47 2.29
CA PRO A 126 12.77 -7.83 3.49
C PRO A 126 13.70 -7.91 4.71
N LEU A 127 13.15 -7.72 5.91
CA LEU A 127 13.92 -7.77 7.17
C LEU A 127 14.75 -9.06 7.33
N LYS A 128 14.23 -10.23 6.92
CA LYS A 128 14.97 -11.50 6.96
C LYS A 128 16.28 -11.50 6.17
N SER A 129 16.41 -10.66 5.14
CA SER A 129 17.65 -10.58 4.35
C SER A 129 18.82 -10.01 5.16
N PHE A 130 18.51 -9.25 6.22
CA PHE A 130 19.50 -8.63 7.09
C PHE A 130 19.98 -9.54 8.23
N LEU A 131 19.49 -10.79 8.33
CA LEU A 131 19.99 -11.79 9.28
C LEU A 131 21.49 -12.11 9.11
N SER A 132 22.05 -11.81 7.93
CA SER A 132 23.49 -11.94 7.65
C SER A 132 24.35 -10.86 8.32
N VAL A 133 23.75 -9.73 8.69
CA VAL A 133 24.44 -8.53 9.19
C VAL A 133 23.99 -8.19 10.62
N ILE A 134 22.73 -8.45 10.94
CA ILE A 134 22.10 -8.13 12.23
C ILE A 134 21.73 -9.45 12.94
N PRO A 135 22.07 -9.63 14.23
CA PRO A 135 21.66 -10.80 14.99
C PRO A 135 20.13 -10.99 14.96
N GLY A 136 19.67 -12.23 14.78
CA GLY A 136 18.23 -12.53 14.67
C GLY A 136 17.42 -12.04 15.87
N GLU A 137 17.96 -12.16 17.08
CA GLU A 137 17.35 -11.66 18.32
C GLU A 137 17.11 -10.15 18.29
N ALA A 138 18.02 -9.38 17.68
CA ALA A 138 17.87 -7.94 17.54
C ALA A 138 16.79 -7.57 16.51
N ILE A 139 16.69 -8.33 15.41
CA ILE A 139 15.60 -8.15 14.43
C ILE A 139 14.25 -8.49 15.06
N GLU A 140 14.16 -9.56 15.85
CA GLU A 140 12.93 -9.94 16.55
C GLU A 140 12.50 -8.87 17.57
N GLN A 141 13.44 -8.32 18.34
CA GLN A 141 13.15 -7.20 19.27
C GLN A 141 12.66 -5.96 18.53
N MET A 142 13.33 -5.60 17.43
CA MET A 142 12.89 -4.51 16.56
C MET A 142 11.47 -4.73 16.03
N ILE A 143 11.14 -5.95 15.57
CA ILE A 143 9.78 -6.29 15.11
C ILE A 143 8.75 -6.08 16.23
N VAL A 144 9.06 -6.50 17.46
CA VAL A 144 8.16 -6.31 18.61
C VAL A 144 7.95 -4.82 18.92
N GLU A 145 9.03 -4.04 18.95
CA GLU A 145 8.96 -2.59 19.18
C GLU A 145 8.15 -1.86 18.09
N LEU A 146 8.44 -2.13 16.82
CA LEU A 146 7.74 -1.50 15.70
C LEU A 146 6.26 -1.85 15.67
N ASN A 147 5.89 -3.11 15.95
CA ASN A 147 4.49 -3.50 16.08
C ASN A 147 3.79 -2.81 17.26
N SER A 148 4.50 -2.59 18.37
CA SER A 148 3.95 -1.85 19.52
C SER A 148 3.62 -0.41 19.13
N LEU A 149 4.52 0.27 18.41
CA LEU A 149 4.28 1.62 17.88
C LEU A 149 3.08 1.66 16.94
N CYS A 150 2.93 0.65 16.09
CA CYS A 150 1.81 0.56 15.15
C CYS A 150 0.46 0.33 15.83
N ALA A 151 0.43 -0.35 16.98
CA ALA A 151 -0.79 -0.69 17.71
C ALA A 151 -1.39 0.47 18.53
N GLU A 152 -0.66 1.56 18.77
CA GLU A 152 -1.04 2.60 19.74
C GLU A 152 -2.24 3.51 19.37
N GLU A 153 -2.94 3.30 18.25
CA GLU A 153 -4.13 4.10 17.87
C GLU A 153 -5.36 3.24 17.53
N GLY A 154 -5.81 2.48 18.52
CA GLY A 154 -7.16 1.89 18.54
C GLY A 154 -7.96 2.42 19.72
N LYS A 155 -8.24 3.73 19.77
CA LYS A 155 -9.23 4.28 20.71
C LYS A 155 -9.93 5.53 20.19
#